data_AF-A0A1A6DSZ6-F1
#
_entry.id   AF-A0A1A6DSZ6-F1
#
_cell.length_a   1.000
_cell.length_b   1.000
_cell.length_c   1.000
_cell.angle_alpha   90.00
_cell.angle_beta   90.00
_cell.angle_gamma   90.00
#
_symmetry.space_group_name_H-M   'P 1'
#
loop_
_entity.id
_entity.type
_entity.pdbx_description
1 polymer ?
#
loop_
_entity_poly.entity_id
_entity_poly.type
_entity_poly.pdbx_seq_one_letter_code
_entity_poly.pdbx_strand_id
1 'polypeptide(L)'
;MSRPDRPHDETLIALMRDDPAFAAELLSAALAEAQQPGGREALLTTLRCYAEAKGMSAIAQETGLSRESLYRALSARGNPTLKTLLAVLKALGLRLGVDRSEKSTAAA
;
A
#
# COMPACT_ATOMS: atom_id res chain seq x y z
N MET A 1 -1.90 -12.23 -25.84
CA MET A 1 -3.19 -11.63 -25.45
C MET A 1 -3.79 -12.50 -24.35
N SER A 2 -4.19 -11.85 -23.24
CA SER A 2 -4.98 -12.31 -22.07
C SER A 2 -4.31 -11.93 -20.75
N ARG A 3 -4.85 -10.89 -20.11
CA ARG A 3 -4.71 -10.65 -18.66
C ARG A 3 -6.14 -10.57 -18.11
N PRO A 4 -6.67 -11.65 -17.52
CA PRO A 4 -8.02 -11.64 -16.96
C PRO A 4 -8.05 -11.28 -15.46
N ASP A 5 -7.16 -10.38 -14.97
CA ASP A 5 -7.09 -10.00 -13.54
C ASP A 5 -7.58 -8.58 -13.20
N ARG A 6 -8.02 -7.79 -14.20
CA ARG A 6 -8.53 -6.42 -13.94
C ARG A 6 -9.80 -6.31 -13.06
N PRO A 7 -10.72 -7.30 -12.97
CA PRO A 7 -11.93 -7.10 -12.18
C PRO A 7 -11.68 -7.11 -10.66
N HIS A 8 -10.56 -7.67 -10.19
CA HIS A 8 -10.22 -7.72 -8.78
C HIS A 8 -9.75 -6.36 -8.24
N ASP A 9 -8.92 -5.64 -9.00
CA ASP A 9 -8.40 -4.32 -8.59
C ASP A 9 -9.51 -3.26 -8.55
N GLU A 10 -10.38 -3.19 -9.57
CA GLU A 10 -11.48 -2.21 -9.60
C GLU A 10 -12.49 -2.43 -8.48
N THR A 11 -12.81 -3.70 -8.19
CA THR A 11 -13.70 -4.07 -7.07
C THR A 11 -13.06 -3.70 -5.73
N LEU A 12 -11.77 -3.98 -5.56
CA LEU A 12 -11.04 -3.63 -4.34
C LEU A 12 -10.97 -2.11 -4.13
N ILE A 13 -10.70 -1.34 -5.19
CA ILE A 13 -10.67 0.13 -5.17
C ILE A 13 -12.04 0.70 -4.78
N ALA A 14 -13.13 0.16 -5.31
CA ALA A 14 -14.47 0.56 -4.94
C ALA A 14 -14.74 0.28 -3.45
N LEU A 15 -14.43 -0.93 -2.98
CA LEU A 15 -14.61 -1.31 -1.58
C LEU A 15 -13.80 -0.41 -0.62
N MET A 16 -12.53 -0.14 -0.94
CA MET A 16 -11.67 0.74 -0.13
C MET A 16 -12.13 2.20 -0.13
N ARG A 17 -12.81 2.65 -1.20
CA ARG A 17 -13.38 4.01 -1.26
C ARG A 17 -14.53 4.13 -0.27
N ASP A 18 -15.39 3.12 -0.23
CA ASP A 18 -16.60 3.09 0.59
C ASP A 18 -16.29 2.76 2.05
N ASP A 19 -15.27 1.95 2.31
CA ASP A 19 -14.82 1.55 3.65
C ASP A 19 -13.32 1.82 3.89
N PRO A 20 -12.98 3.01 4.42
CA PRO A 20 -11.61 3.34 4.83
C PRO A 20 -11.06 2.46 5.97
N ALA A 21 -11.92 1.89 6.83
CA ALA A 21 -11.49 1.03 7.92
C ALA A 21 -11.02 -0.32 7.36
N PHE A 22 -11.77 -0.90 6.42
CA PHE A 22 -11.35 -2.07 5.66
C PHE A 22 -9.99 -1.85 4.95
N ALA A 23 -9.80 -0.69 4.32
CA ALA A 23 -8.54 -0.37 3.67
C ALA A 23 -7.36 -0.34 4.65
N ALA A 24 -7.56 0.20 5.86
CA ALA A 24 -6.55 0.23 6.90
C ALA A 24 -6.22 -1.17 7.42
N GLU A 25 -7.23 -2.00 7.68
CA GLU A 25 -7.04 -3.39 8.12
C GLU A 25 -6.28 -4.23 7.09
N LEU A 26 -6.66 -4.12 5.81
CA LEU A 26 -5.99 -4.85 4.74
C LEU A 26 -4.53 -4.40 4.57
N LEU A 27 -4.24 -3.11 4.71
CA LEU A 27 -2.86 -2.60 4.69
C LEU A 27 -2.06 -3.05 5.91
N SER A 28 -2.68 -3.12 7.09
CA SER A 28 -2.03 -3.66 8.29
C SER A 28 -1.70 -5.14 8.13
N ALA A 29 -2.60 -5.95 7.57
CA ALA A 29 -2.35 -7.35 7.25
C ALA A 29 -1.21 -7.50 6.21
N ALA A 30 -1.26 -6.73 5.13
CA ALA A 30 -0.22 -6.75 4.10
C ALA A 30 1.16 -6.32 4.66
N LEU A 31 1.20 -5.37 5.60
CA LEU A 31 2.42 -4.95 6.27
C LEU A 31 2.98 -6.07 7.17
N ALA A 32 2.12 -6.80 7.89
CA ALA A 32 2.54 -7.93 8.73
C ALA A 32 3.18 -9.06 7.90
N GLU A 33 2.69 -9.27 6.67
CA GLU A 33 3.21 -10.27 5.74
C GLU A 33 4.33 -9.76 4.83
N ALA A 34 4.75 -8.49 4.95
CA ALA A 34 5.68 -7.86 4.02
C ALA A 34 7.06 -8.54 3.93
N GLN A 35 7.41 -9.39 4.89
CA GLN A 35 8.67 -10.15 4.91
C GLN A 35 8.55 -11.55 4.28
N GLN A 36 7.34 -12.01 3.97
CA GLN A 36 7.08 -13.24 3.24
C GLN A 36 7.37 -13.07 1.74
N PRO A 37 7.63 -14.15 0.99
CA PRO A 37 7.76 -14.09 -0.46
C PRO A 37 6.53 -13.44 -1.11
N GLY A 38 6.72 -12.34 -1.86
CA GLY A 38 5.62 -11.60 -2.49
C GLY A 38 4.91 -10.59 -1.58
N GLY A 39 5.23 -10.54 -0.28
CA GLY A 39 4.53 -9.68 0.68
C GLY A 39 4.77 -8.19 0.43
N ARG A 40 5.97 -7.82 -0.03
CA ARG A 40 6.29 -6.41 -0.36
C ARG A 40 5.51 -5.94 -1.57
N GLU A 41 5.44 -6.78 -2.60
CA GLU A 41 4.66 -6.57 -3.80
C GLU A 41 3.19 -6.32 -3.42
N ALA A 42 2.62 -7.20 -2.59
CA ALA A 42 1.24 -7.12 -2.10
C ALA A 42 0.98 -5.85 -1.30
N LEU A 43 1.89 -5.46 -0.39
CA LEU A 43 1.80 -4.21 0.36
C LEU A 43 1.78 -2.99 -0.57
N LEU A 44 2.69 -2.94 -1.55
CA LEU A 44 2.78 -1.80 -2.47
C LEU A 44 1.57 -1.71 -3.40
N THR A 45 1.09 -2.85 -3.92
CA THR A 45 -0.11 -2.87 -4.77
C THR A 45 -1.37 -2.48 -4.00
N THR A 46 -1.51 -2.94 -2.76
CA THR A 46 -2.63 -2.57 -1.88
C THR A 46 -2.60 -1.07 -1.56
N LEU A 47 -1.42 -0.53 -1.26
CA LEU A 47 -1.24 0.90 -1.01
C LEU A 47 -1.55 1.75 -2.24
N ARG A 48 -1.20 1.26 -3.44
CA ARG A 48 -1.59 1.87 -4.71
C ARG A 48 -3.10 1.88 -4.90
N CYS A 49 -3.78 0.75 -4.67
CA CYS A 49 -5.23 0.66 -4.80
C CYS A 49 -5.93 1.67 -3.88
N TYR A 50 -5.47 1.82 -2.64
CA TYR A 50 -6.06 2.79 -1.73
C TYR A 50 -5.79 4.24 -2.18
N ALA A 51 -4.61 4.54 -2.70
CA ALA A 51 -4.31 5.83 -3.32
C ALA A 51 -5.18 6.13 -4.55
N GLU A 52 -5.51 5.12 -5.35
CA GLU A 52 -6.45 5.25 -6.47
C GLU A 52 -7.89 5.43 -5.99
N ALA A 53 -8.31 4.74 -4.92
CA ALA A 53 -9.62 4.89 -4.30
C ALA A 53 -9.88 6.32 -3.81
N LYS A 54 -8.84 6.96 -3.23
CA LYS A 54 -8.84 8.39 -2.82
C LYS A 54 -8.59 9.38 -3.95
N GLY A 55 -8.20 8.90 -5.12
CA GLY A 55 -7.90 9.70 -6.30
C GLY A 55 -6.42 10.07 -6.41
N MET A 56 -5.73 9.47 -7.37
CA MET A 56 -4.27 9.62 -7.56
C MET A 56 -3.82 11.09 -7.76
N SER A 57 -4.65 11.93 -8.37
CA SER A 57 -4.36 13.36 -8.53
C SER A 57 -4.35 14.12 -7.20
N ALA A 58 -5.25 13.78 -6.27
CA ALA A 58 -5.28 14.39 -4.94
C ALA A 58 -4.04 13.98 -4.13
N ILE A 59 -3.69 12.69 -4.17
CA ILE A 59 -2.49 12.17 -3.51
C ILE A 59 -1.22 12.82 -4.07
N ALA A 60 -1.13 13.00 -5.38
CA ALA A 60 0.00 13.71 -6.01
C ALA A 60 0.14 15.15 -5.47
N GLN A 61 -0.96 15.89 -5.37
CA GLN A 61 -0.97 17.25 -4.83
C GLN A 61 -0.56 17.29 -3.37
N GLU A 62 -1.12 16.42 -2.53
CA GLU A 62 -0.85 16.42 -1.08
C GLU A 62 0.58 15.96 -0.75
N THR A 63 1.11 14.99 -1.50
CA THR A 63 2.47 14.48 -1.31
C THR A 63 3.55 15.33 -1.97
N GLY A 64 3.18 16.22 -2.89
CA GLY A 64 4.12 16.96 -3.74
C GLY A 64 4.87 16.08 -4.74
N LEU A 65 4.35 14.90 -5.05
CA LEU A 65 4.93 13.93 -5.99
C LEU A 65 4.15 13.93 -7.30
N SER A 66 4.83 13.61 -8.40
CA SER A 66 4.13 13.39 -9.67
C SER A 66 3.34 12.07 -9.62
N ARG A 67 2.22 11.99 -10.36
CA ARG A 67 1.47 10.74 -10.53
C ARG A 67 2.35 9.61 -11.06
N GLU A 68 3.25 9.90 -12.00
CA GLU A 68 4.19 8.93 -12.55
C GLU A 68 5.15 8.40 -11.46
N SER A 69 5.68 9.29 -10.62
CA SER A 69 6.53 8.91 -9.49
C SER A 69 5.78 8.02 -8.50
N LEU A 70 4.50 8.35 -8.21
CA LEU A 70 3.65 7.53 -7.35
C LEU A 70 3.39 6.14 -7.95
N TYR A 71 3.01 6.05 -9.23
CA TYR A 71 2.81 4.77 -9.92
C TYR A 71 4.07 3.91 -9.92
N ARG A 72 5.24 4.51 -10.17
CA ARG A 72 6.52 3.81 -10.15
C ARG A 72 6.87 3.31 -8.75
N ALA A 73 6.75 4.20 -7.75
CA ALA A 73 7.08 3.91 -6.37
C ALA A 73 6.16 2.85 -5.73
N LEU A 74 4.87 2.86 -6.07
CA LEU A 74 3.85 1.94 -5.55
C LEU A 74 3.54 0.79 -6.52
N SER A 75 4.41 0.55 -7.51
CA SER A 75 4.32 -0.65 -8.35
C SER A 75 4.68 -1.89 -7.55
N ALA A 76 4.32 -3.09 -8.04
CA ALA A 76 4.71 -4.34 -7.38
C ALA A 76 6.24 -4.43 -7.19
N ARG A 77 7.02 -3.92 -8.16
CA ARG A 77 8.49 -3.87 -8.09
C ARG A 77 9.02 -2.51 -7.62
N GLY A 78 8.16 -1.70 -7.03
CA GLY A 78 8.50 -0.38 -6.55
C GLY A 78 9.47 -0.44 -5.37
N ASN A 79 10.14 0.68 -5.13
CA ASN A 79 10.98 0.84 -3.95
C ASN A 79 10.82 2.28 -3.44
N PRO A 80 9.69 2.61 -2.81
CA PRO A 80 9.47 3.94 -2.29
C PRO A 80 10.52 4.23 -1.21
N THR A 81 11.13 5.41 -1.26
CA THR A 81 11.94 5.86 -0.13
C THR A 81 11.07 5.96 1.12
N LEU A 82 11.66 5.90 2.32
CA LEU A 82 10.91 6.10 3.57
C LEU A 82 10.13 7.43 3.55
N LYS A 83 10.73 8.49 3.00
CA LYS A 83 10.06 9.80 2.82
C LYS A 83 8.79 9.66 1.96
N THR A 84 8.90 8.97 0.82
CA THR A 84 7.76 8.72 -0.09
C THR A 84 6.67 7.92 0.60
N LEU A 85 7.05 6.82 1.28
CA LEU A 85 6.10 5.96 1.99
C LEU A 85 5.34 6.73 3.06
N LEU A 86 6.04 7.47 3.92
CA LEU A 86 5.41 8.26 4.99
C LEU A 86 4.52 9.38 4.44
N ALA A 87 4.91 10.04 3.35
CA ALA A 87 4.08 11.05 2.70
C ALA A 87 2.77 10.46 2.17
N VAL A 88 2.85 9.31 1.48
CA VAL A 88 1.67 8.61 0.96
C VAL A 88 0.77 8.12 2.10
N LEU A 89 1.32 7.49 3.14
CA LEU A 89 0.55 7.06 4.31
C LEU A 89 -0.19 8.23 4.95
N LYS A 90 0.48 9.36 5.14
CA LYS A 90 -0.14 10.58 5.69
C LYS A 90 -1.30 11.08 4.82
N ALA A 91 -1.10 11.15 3.50
CA ALA A 91 -2.14 11.57 2.55
C ALA A 91 -3.37 10.64 2.53
N LEU A 92 -3.17 9.38 2.92
CA LEU A 92 -4.23 8.39 3.06
C LEU A 92 -4.88 8.38 4.45
N GLY A 93 -4.46 9.26 5.36
CA GLY A 93 -4.92 9.27 6.75
C GLY A 93 -4.38 8.12 7.61
N LEU A 94 -3.27 7.50 7.19
CA LEU A 94 -2.64 6.36 7.85
C LEU A 94 -1.36 6.78 8.57
N ARG A 95 -0.95 5.95 9.54
CA ARG A 95 0.32 6.10 10.26
C ARG A 95 1.08 4.76 10.28
N LEU A 96 2.40 4.83 10.21
CA LEU A 96 3.24 3.66 10.42
C LEU A 96 3.34 3.35 11.91
N GLY A 97 3.15 2.07 12.28
CA GLY A 97 3.32 1.57 13.64
C GLY A 97 4.57 0.70 13.76
N VAL A 98 5.11 0.62 14.97
CA VAL A 98 6.17 -0.32 15.34
C VAL A 98 5.63 -1.17 16.48
N ASP A 99 5.72 -2.48 16.33
CA ASP A 99 5.35 -3.45 17.37
C ASP A 99 6.58 -4.29 17.74
N ARG A 100 6.54 -4.95 18.89
CA ARG A 100 7.54 -5.92 19.29
C ARG A 100 7.44 -7.11 18.34
N SER A 101 8.48 -7.31 17.54
CA SER A 101 8.70 -8.61 16.92
C SER A 101 9.01 -9.60 18.05
N GLU A 102 8.18 -10.64 18.18
CA GLU A 102 8.59 -11.90 18.77
C GLU A 102 9.76 -12.41 17.90
N LYS A 103 10.97 -11.89 18.15
CA LYS A 103 12.17 -12.58 17.71
C LYS A 103 12.04 -13.93 18.36
N SER A 104 11.78 -14.96 17.56
CA SER A 104 11.94 -16.35 17.99
C SER A 104 13.32 -16.42 18.61
N THR A 105 13.38 -16.42 19.94
CA THR A 105 14.48 -17.00 20.68
C THR A 105 14.41 -18.48 20.31
N ALA A 106 15.00 -18.82 19.16
CA ALA A 106 15.64 -20.11 19.00
C ALA A 106 16.77 -20.12 20.04
N ALA A 107 16.37 -20.47 21.26
CA ALA A 107 17.25 -20.76 22.36
C ALA A 107 17.91 -22.12 22.10
N ALA A 108 19.22 -22.13 22.30
CA ALA A 108 20.11 -23.27 22.57
C ALA A 108 20.21 -24.37 21.50
#